data_AF-A0A9Q3IVD5-F1
#
_entry.id   AF-A0A9Q3IVD5-F1
#
_cell.length_a   1.000
_cell.length_b   1.000
_cell.length_c   1.000
_cell.angle_alpha   90.00
_cell.angle_beta   90.00
_cell.angle_gamma   90.00
#
_symmetry.space_group_name_H-M   'P 1'
#
loop_
_entity.id
_entity.type
_entity.pdbx_description
1 polymer ?
#
loop_
_entity_poly.entity_id
_entity_poly.type
_entity_poly.pdbx_seq_one_letter_code
_entity_poly.pdbx_strand_id
1 'polypeptide(L)'
;MLEKGWNPKLPVDTLKKDLVDINPTASRFKLFLDNFRHHANQSMNDAFEYAKQKWDKSHKTPEFKVGDLIIVSTLSFNNIKAQKKLKDSFAGLFMNKVLMGQMQYKYNCQENWKTNIQLSLSI
;
A
#
# COMPACT_ATOMS: atom_id res chain seq x y z
N MET A 1 41.15 -14.23 -39.53
CA MET A 1 40.26 -14.71 -40.61
C MET A 1 39.72 -16.06 -40.16
N LEU A 2 38.44 -16.18 -39.83
CA LEU A 2 37.80 -17.46 -39.49
C LEU A 2 37.22 -18.04 -40.77
N GLU A 3 37.72 -19.21 -41.18
CA GLU A 3 37.27 -19.90 -42.38
C GLU A 3 35.78 -20.25 -42.26
N LYS A 4 34.97 -19.77 -43.21
CA LYS A 4 33.57 -20.16 -43.35
C LYS A 4 33.51 -21.60 -43.86
N GLY A 5 33.53 -22.54 -42.92
CA GLY A 5 33.23 -23.95 -43.21
C GLY A 5 31.87 -24.07 -43.90
N TRP A 6 31.85 -24.73 -45.06
CA TRP A 6 30.63 -25.00 -45.81
C TRP A 6 29.76 -25.98 -45.03
N ASN A 7 28.53 -25.58 -44.71
CA ASN A 7 27.59 -26.45 -44.00
C ASN A 7 26.60 -27.05 -45.02
N PRO A 8 26.65 -28.37 -45.31
CA PRO A 8 25.73 -29.00 -46.24
C PRO A 8 24.30 -28.85 -45.73
N LYS A 9 23.41 -28.30 -46.57
CA LYS A 9 21.97 -28.28 -46.27
C LYS A 9 21.44 -29.69 -46.41
N LEU A 10 20.94 -30.26 -45.32
CA LEU A 10 20.33 -31.57 -45.33
C LEU A 10 18.94 -31.47 -45.97
N PRO A 11 18.41 -32.54 -46.60
CA PRO A 11 17.05 -32.55 -47.15
C PRO A 11 15.98 -32.20 -46.09
N VAL A 12 16.25 -32.55 -44.83
CA VAL A 12 15.43 -32.20 -43.66
C VAL A 12 15.29 -30.68 -43.47
N ASP A 13 16.32 -29.90 -43.81
CA ASP A 13 16.29 -28.44 -43.71
C ASP A 13 15.38 -27.81 -44.78
N THR A 14 15.11 -28.56 -45.86
CA THR A 14 14.20 -28.11 -46.93
C THR A 14 12.74 -28.38 -46.55
N LEU A 15 12.49 -29.49 -45.86
CA LEU A 15 11.17 -29.87 -45.33
C LEU A 15 10.73 -28.97 -44.16
N LYS A 16 11.66 -28.34 -43.44
CA LYS A 16 11.38 -27.44 -42.32
C LYS A 16 11.09 -25.99 -42.72
N LYS A 17 11.18 -25.62 -44.01
CA LYS A 17 10.98 -24.23 -44.47
C LYS A 17 9.54 -23.72 -44.25
N ASP A 18 8.57 -24.63 -44.27
CA ASP A 18 7.15 -24.31 -44.07
C ASP A 18 6.70 -24.52 -42.62
N LEU A 19 7.59 -25.00 -41.75
CA LEU A 19 7.33 -25.06 -40.32
C LEU A 19 7.74 -23.71 -39.73
N VAL A 20 6.76 -22.96 -39.23
CA VAL A 20 6.98 -21.80 -38.35
C VAL A 20 8.01 -22.22 -37.31
N ASP A 21 9.12 -21.51 -37.24
CA ASP A 21 10.20 -21.83 -36.31
C ASP A 21 9.68 -21.60 -34.88
N ILE A 22 9.16 -22.65 -34.24
CA ILE A 22 8.56 -22.62 -32.90
C ILE A 22 9.62 -22.30 -31.84
N ASN A 23 10.91 -22.45 -32.18
CA ASN A 23 12.00 -22.23 -31.24
C ASN A 23 12.47 -20.77 -31.30
N PRO A 24 12.17 -19.95 -30.27
CA PRO A 24 12.72 -18.61 -30.23
C PRO A 24 14.25 -18.73 -30.18
N THR A 25 14.93 -18.13 -31.16
CA THR A 25 16.36 -17.90 -31.07
C THR A 25 16.65 -17.21 -29.73
N ALA A 26 17.79 -17.51 -29.08
CA ALA A 26 18.14 -16.96 -27.76
C ALA A 26 17.95 -15.43 -27.67
N SER A 27 18.22 -14.70 -28.75
CA SER A 27 18.00 -13.25 -28.85
C SER A 27 16.52 -12.84 -28.72
N ARG A 28 15.61 -13.63 -29.33
CA ARG A 28 14.16 -13.38 -29.28
C ARG A 28 13.59 -13.73 -27.91
N PHE A 29 14.10 -14.77 -27.26
CA PHE A 29 13.76 -15.11 -25.89
C PHE A 29 14.22 -14.03 -24.90
N LYS A 30 15.43 -13.48 -25.08
CA LYS A 30 15.92 -12.36 -24.26
C LYS A 30 15.01 -11.14 -24.39
N LEU A 31 14.67 -10.72 -25.61
CA LEU A 31 13.76 -9.61 -25.85
C LEU A 31 12.40 -9.83 -25.18
N PHE A 32 11.87 -11.05 -25.26
CA PHE A 32 10.65 -11.43 -24.59
C PHE A 32 10.78 -11.22 -23.08
N LEU A 33 11.80 -11.81 -22.44
CA LEU A 33 12.03 -11.64 -20.99
C LEU A 33 12.18 -10.18 -20.57
N ASP A 34 12.88 -9.36 -21.34
CA ASP A 34 13.06 -7.95 -21.03
C ASP A 34 11.72 -7.19 -21.10
N ASN A 35 10.86 -7.52 -22.06
CA ASN A 35 9.49 -6.98 -22.13
C ASN A 35 8.62 -7.43 -20.94
N PHE A 36 8.70 -8.69 -20.52
CA PHE A 36 7.96 -9.15 -19.31
C PHE A 36 8.43 -8.46 -18.05
N ARG A 37 9.75 -8.27 -17.89
CA ARG A 37 10.30 -7.54 -16.75
C ARG A 37 9.82 -6.09 -16.74
N HIS A 38 9.85 -5.43 -17.89
CA HIS A 38 9.35 -4.07 -18.02
C HIS A 38 7.87 -3.98 -17.66
N HIS A 39 7.04 -4.88 -18.21
CA HIS A 39 5.61 -4.91 -17.92
C HIS A 39 5.32 -5.22 -16.45
N ALA A 40 6.02 -6.18 -15.86
CA ALA A 40 5.87 -6.52 -14.43
C ALA A 40 6.20 -5.32 -13.54
N ASN A 41 7.28 -4.59 -13.84
CA ASN A 41 7.64 -3.38 -13.11
C ASN A 41 6.56 -2.30 -13.23
N GLN A 42 6.01 -2.09 -14.43
CA GLN A 42 4.91 -1.16 -14.63
C GLN A 42 3.67 -1.57 -13.83
N SER A 43 3.27 -2.85 -13.90
CA SER A 43 2.12 -3.35 -13.13
C SER A 43 2.29 -3.18 -11.62
N MET A 44 3.51 -3.32 -11.09
CA MET A 44 3.80 -3.07 -9.67
C MET A 44 3.63 -1.59 -9.32
N ASN A 45 4.16 -0.70 -10.15
CA ASN A 45 4.03 0.75 -9.95
C ASN A 45 2.56 1.18 -10.03
N ASP A 46 1.82 0.73 -11.05
CA ASP A 46 0.41 1.05 -11.23
C ASP A 46 -0.43 0.57 -10.04
N ALA A 47 -0.15 -0.62 -9.52
CA ALA A 47 -0.83 -1.15 -8.34
C ALA A 47 -0.55 -0.32 -7.07
N PHE A 48 0.69 0.13 -6.89
CA PHE A 48 1.06 0.99 -5.78
C PHE A 48 0.40 2.37 -5.88
N GLU A 49 0.42 2.98 -7.06
CA GLU A 49 -0.23 4.27 -7.31
C GLU A 49 -1.75 4.18 -7.11
N TYR A 50 -2.38 3.13 -7.61
CA TYR A 50 -3.81 2.88 -7.40
C TYR A 50 -4.14 2.77 -5.91
N ALA A 51 -3.36 1.99 -5.15
CA ALA A 51 -3.56 1.84 -3.71
C ALA A 51 -3.40 3.18 -2.98
N LYS A 52 -2.38 3.97 -3.34
CA LYS A 52 -2.16 5.30 -2.77
C LYS A 52 -3.32 6.25 -3.08
N GLN A 53 -3.75 6.35 -4.34
CA GLN A 53 -4.86 7.22 -4.72
C GLN A 53 -6.17 6.81 -4.02
N LYS A 54 -6.44 5.51 -3.92
CA LYS A 54 -7.60 4.98 -3.19
C LYS A 54 -7.53 5.35 -1.71
N TRP A 55 -6.35 5.24 -1.10
CA TRP A 55 -6.11 5.62 0.28
C TRP A 55 -6.36 7.12 0.50
N ASP A 56 -5.72 7.97 -0.30
CA ASP A 56 -5.83 9.43 -0.22
C ASP A 56 -7.27 9.91 -0.45
N LYS A 57 -8.02 9.25 -1.34
CA LYS A 57 -9.44 9.56 -1.59
C LYS A 57 -10.34 9.17 -0.42
N SER A 58 -10.06 8.03 0.22
CA SER A 58 -10.89 7.50 1.32
C SER A 58 -10.54 8.13 2.66
N HIS A 59 -9.29 8.50 2.89
CA HIS A 59 -8.78 9.00 4.17
C HIS A 59 -8.59 10.50 4.09
N LYS A 60 -9.64 11.24 4.42
CA LYS A 60 -9.50 12.67 4.73
C LYS A 60 -9.01 12.79 6.15
N THR A 61 -7.83 13.37 6.34
CA THR A 61 -7.35 13.72 7.67
C THR A 61 -8.26 14.81 8.24
N PRO A 62 -8.96 14.56 9.35
CA PRO A 62 -9.79 15.59 9.96
C PRO A 62 -8.90 16.68 10.57
N GLU A 63 -9.13 17.93 10.18
CA GLU A 63 -8.48 19.09 10.79
C GLU A 63 -9.31 19.55 11.99
N PHE A 64 -8.73 19.45 13.19
CA PHE A 64 -9.36 19.94 14.43
C PHE A 64 -8.71 21.24 14.87
N LYS A 65 -9.51 22.25 15.18
CA LYS A 65 -9.04 23.52 15.76
C LYS A 65 -9.02 23.42 17.28
N VAL A 66 -8.18 24.25 17.90
CA VAL A 66 -8.18 24.42 19.35
C VAL A 66 -9.51 25.07 19.76
N GLY A 67 -10.21 24.46 20.71
CA GLY A 67 -11.56 24.87 21.13
C GLY A 67 -12.70 24.04 20.54
N ASP A 68 -12.44 23.20 19.53
CA ASP A 68 -13.47 22.28 19.02
C ASP A 68 -13.82 21.20 20.05
N LEU A 69 -15.11 20.85 20.09
CA LEU A 69 -15.64 19.75 20.90
C LEU A 69 -15.51 18.46 20.09
N ILE A 70 -14.70 17.54 20.59
CA ILE A 70 -14.42 16.24 19.96
C ILE A 70 -14.92 15.11 20.85
N ILE A 71 -15.33 14.02 20.22
CA ILE A 71 -15.73 12.80 20.91
C ILE A 71 -14.62 11.77 20.69
N VAL A 72 -14.21 11.08 21.76
CA VAL A 72 -13.07 10.16 21.69
C VAL A 72 -13.56 8.72 21.74
N SER A 73 -13.14 7.89 20.78
CA SER A 73 -13.51 6.47 20.78
C SER A 73 -12.90 5.74 21.98
N THR A 74 -13.71 4.89 22.62
CA THR A 74 -13.27 4.12 23.80
C THR A 74 -12.61 2.79 23.49
N LEU A 75 -12.52 2.44 22.21
CA LEU A 75 -11.98 1.15 21.75
C LEU A 75 -10.55 0.90 22.25
N SER A 76 -9.74 1.96 22.34
CA SER A 76 -8.34 1.88 22.78
C SER A 76 -8.13 2.11 24.29
N PHE A 77 -9.20 2.31 25.07
CA PHE A 77 -9.08 2.53 26.52
C PHE A 77 -9.05 1.23 27.32
N ASN A 78 -7.82 0.79 27.62
CA ASN A 78 -7.56 -0.33 28.53
C ASN A 78 -7.77 0.03 30.00
N ASN A 79 -7.77 1.32 30.35
CA ASN A 79 -7.88 1.80 31.75
C ASN A 79 -9.32 1.81 32.30
N ILE A 80 -10.33 1.53 31.48
CA ILE A 80 -11.72 1.45 31.92
C ILE A 80 -12.01 -0.01 32.31
N LYS A 81 -12.18 -0.27 33.62
CA LYS A 81 -12.50 -1.60 34.22
C LYS A 81 -13.92 -2.11 33.89
N ALA A 82 -14.51 -1.71 32.78
CA ALA A 82 -15.82 -2.18 32.33
C ALA A 82 -15.69 -3.34 31.34
N GLN A 83 -16.68 -4.24 31.31
CA GLN A 83 -16.75 -5.31 30.30
C GLN A 83 -16.91 -4.69 28.90
N LYS A 84 -16.19 -5.21 27.90
CA LYS A 84 -16.14 -4.65 26.53
C LYS A 84 -17.52 -4.39 25.90
N LYS A 85 -18.53 -5.21 26.22
CA LYS A 85 -19.90 -5.10 25.68
C LYS A 85 -20.74 -3.99 26.33
N LEU A 86 -20.35 -3.54 27.52
CA LEU A 86 -21.03 -2.48 28.28
C LEU A 86 -20.28 -1.14 28.21
N LYS A 87 -19.22 -1.07 27.39
CA LYS A 87 -18.51 0.18 27.14
C LYS A 87 -19.25 0.94 26.04
N ASP A 88 -19.65 2.17 26.32
CA ASP A 88 -20.06 3.09 25.27
C ASP A 88 -18.92 3.23 24.27
N SER A 89 -19.23 3.14 22.97
CA SER A 89 -18.21 3.16 21.90
C SER A 89 -17.44 4.48 21.83
N PHE A 90 -17.97 5.52 22.49
CA PHE A 90 -17.48 6.87 22.48
C PHE A 90 -17.58 7.47 23.89
N ALA A 91 -16.52 8.15 24.32
CA ALA A 91 -16.48 8.92 25.55
C ALA A 91 -16.68 10.40 25.20
N GLY A 92 -17.34 11.12 26.11
CA GLY A 92 -17.97 12.45 26.00
C GLY A 92 -17.32 13.56 25.16
N LEU A 93 -17.95 14.73 25.19
CA LEU A 93 -17.46 15.92 24.48
C LEU A 93 -16.26 16.51 25.21
N PHE A 94 -15.08 16.34 24.63
CA PHE A 94 -13.83 16.90 25.13
C PHE A 94 -13.45 18.14 24.33
N MET A 95 -12.96 19.17 25.01
CA MET A 95 -12.41 20.35 24.35
C MET A 95 -10.94 20.10 24.00
N ASN A 96 -10.61 20.29 22.73
CA ASN A 96 -9.23 20.21 22.25
C ASN A 96 -8.43 21.43 22.77
N LYS A 97 -7.36 21.19 23.53
CA LYS A 97 -6.56 22.27 24.16
C LYS A 97 -5.29 22.60 23.39
N VAL A 98 -4.60 21.59 22.87
CA VAL A 98 -3.27 21.75 22.27
C VAL A 98 -3.09 20.78 21.12
N LEU A 99 -2.67 21.32 19.97
CA LEU A 99 -2.20 20.58 18.81
C LEU A 99 -0.70 20.29 18.99
N MET A 100 -0.34 19.04 19.22
CA MET A 100 1.05 18.61 19.43
C MET A 100 1.74 18.11 18.14
N GLY A 101 0.98 17.95 17.05
CA GLY A 101 1.44 17.54 15.72
C GLY A 101 0.26 17.31 14.78
N GLN A 102 0.49 16.85 13.55
CA GLN A 102 -0.56 16.64 12.54
C GLN A 102 -1.71 15.72 13.01
N MET A 103 -1.43 14.79 13.92
CA MET A 103 -2.38 13.76 14.37
C MET A 103 -2.33 13.51 15.89
N GLN A 104 -1.78 14.45 16.67
CA GLN A 104 -1.66 14.32 18.12
C GLN A 104 -2.29 15.50 18.84
N TYR A 105 -3.28 15.21 19.67
CA TYR A 105 -4.09 16.21 20.38
C TYR A 105 -4.11 15.91 21.87
N LYS A 106 -3.95 16.94 22.70
CA LYS A 106 -4.17 16.86 24.15
C LYS A 106 -5.51 17.49 24.49
N TYR A 107 -6.33 16.75 25.24
CA TYR A 107 -7.64 17.17 25.72
C TYR A 107 -7.72 17.11 27.25
N ASN A 108 -8.60 17.92 27.83
CA ASN A 108 -8.85 17.93 29.27
C ASN A 108 -9.94 16.92 29.61
N CYS A 109 -9.61 15.90 30.38
CA CYS A 109 -10.59 14.93 30.88
C CYS A 109 -11.15 15.44 32.20
N GLN A 110 -12.49 15.52 32.35
CA GLN A 110 -13.09 15.87 33.64
C GLN A 110 -12.74 14.83 34.72
N GLU A 111 -12.70 15.30 35.96
CA GLU A 111 -11.81 14.93 37.09
C GLU A 111 -11.72 13.45 37.53
N ASN A 112 -12.50 12.52 36.97
CA ASN A 112 -12.46 11.10 37.34
C ASN A 112 -11.57 10.22 36.43
N TRP A 113 -10.94 10.81 35.42
CA TRP A 113 -10.22 10.09 34.37
C TRP A 113 -8.76 10.53 34.37
N LYS A 114 -7.91 9.90 35.20
CA LYS A 114 -6.49 10.26 35.31
C LYS A 114 -5.79 10.15 33.95
N THR A 115 -5.16 11.27 33.60
CA THR A 115 -4.69 11.69 32.27
C THR A 115 -3.27 11.23 31.98
N ASN A 116 -3.13 10.41 30.93
CA ASN A 116 -2.07 10.50 29.92
C ASN A 116 -2.48 9.59 28.77
N ILE A 117 -3.42 10.08 27.96
CA ILE A 117 -3.80 9.37 26.74
C ILE A 117 -3.04 10.03 25.61
N GLN A 118 -1.89 9.45 25.26
CA GLN A 118 -1.34 9.62 23.91
C GLN A 118 -2.21 8.79 22.98
N LEU A 119 -3.19 9.42 22.33
CA LEU A 119 -3.77 8.84 21.13
C LEU A 119 -2.77 9.08 20.01
N SER A 120 -1.91 8.10 19.75
CA SER A 120 -1.45 7.91 18.38
C SER A 120 -2.67 7.41 17.61
N LEU A 121 -3.21 8.23 16.71
CA LEU A 121 -4.00 7.69 15.61
C LEU A 121 -3.06 6.81 14.79
N SER A 122 -2.96 5.54 15.18
CA SER A 122 -2.48 4.49 14.29
C SER A 122 -3.62 4.26 13.31
N ILE A 123 -3.47 4.81 12.10
CA ILE A 123 -4.30 4.42 10.96
C ILE A 123 -3.82 3.05 10.49
#